data_AF-A0A9E1HB50-F1
#
_entry.id   AF-A0A9E1HB50-F1
#
_cell.length_a   1.000
_cell.length_b   1.000
_cell.length_c   1.000
_cell.angle_alpha   90.00
_cell.angle_beta   90.00
_cell.angle_gamma   90.00
#
_symmetry.space_group_name_H-M   'P 1'
#
loop_
_entity.id
_entity.type
_entity.pdbx_description
1 polymer ?
#
loop_
_entity_poly.entity_id
_entity_poly.type
_entity_poly.pdbx_seq_one_letter_code
_entity_poly.pdbx_strand_id
1 'polypeptide(L)'
;MSRVYNFSAGPAVLPEEVLKEAADEMLDYQGSGMSVMEMSHRSKVYDNIIKEAEQDLRDLLNIPDNYKVLFLQGGASQFFA
;
A
#
# COMPACT_ATOMS: atom_id res chain seq x y z
N MET A 1 -22.08 -9.39 -10.80
CA MET A 1 -22.44 -7.97 -10.59
C MET A 1 -21.66 -7.13 -11.59
N SER A 2 -22.24 -6.10 -12.19
CA SER A 2 -21.52 -5.17 -13.06
C SER A 2 -20.72 -4.18 -12.22
N ARG A 3 -19.44 -3.96 -12.55
CA ARG A 3 -18.62 -2.92 -11.91
C ARG A 3 -19.23 -1.54 -12.18
N VAL A 4 -19.35 -0.72 -11.15
CA VAL A 4 -19.91 0.64 -11.23
C VAL A 4 -18.84 1.60 -11.76
N TYR A 5 -19.23 2.57 -12.59
CA TYR A 5 -18.36 3.68 -12.97
C TYR A 5 -18.18 4.63 -11.79
N ASN A 6 -17.01 4.57 -11.15
CA ASN A 6 -16.68 5.40 -9.99
C ASN A 6 -15.84 6.62 -10.42
N PHE A 7 -16.44 7.81 -10.36
CA PHE A 7 -15.80 9.11 -10.64
C PHE A 7 -15.51 9.93 -9.38
N SER A 8 -15.38 9.28 -8.22
CA SER A 8 -15.11 9.99 -6.95
C SER A 8 -13.75 10.69 -6.98
N ALA A 9 -13.67 11.89 -6.39
CA ALA A 9 -12.46 12.71 -6.37
C ALA A 9 -11.44 12.33 -5.26
N GLY A 10 -11.85 11.51 -4.27
CA GLY A 10 -11.03 11.10 -3.14
C GLY A 10 -11.87 10.72 -1.91
N PRO A 11 -11.72 9.50 -1.33
CA PRO A 11 -11.04 8.32 -1.91
C PRO A 11 -11.58 7.97 -3.31
N ALA A 12 -10.74 7.32 -4.13
CA ALA A 12 -11.00 7.11 -5.56
C ALA A 12 -10.94 5.61 -5.96
N VAL A 13 -11.10 5.33 -7.25
CA VAL A 13 -11.07 3.97 -7.79
C VAL A 13 -9.69 3.32 -7.69
N LEU A 14 -9.64 2.04 -7.31
CA LEU A 14 -8.44 1.19 -7.40
C LEU A 14 -8.54 0.25 -8.62
N PRO A 15 -7.39 -0.16 -9.20
CA PRO A 15 -7.36 -1.21 -10.22
C PRO A 15 -8.01 -2.52 -9.74
N GLU A 16 -8.63 -3.28 -10.64
CA GLU A 16 -9.38 -4.48 -10.26
C GLU A 16 -8.46 -5.62 -9.82
N GLU A 17 -7.35 -5.77 -10.53
CA GLU A 17 -6.30 -6.75 -10.27
C GLU A 17 -5.75 -6.61 -8.83
N VAL A 18 -5.47 -5.40 -8.38
CA VAL A 18 -5.00 -5.12 -7.01
C VAL A 18 -6.05 -5.50 -5.96
N LEU A 19 -7.33 -5.21 -6.22
CA LEU A 19 -8.41 -5.58 -5.31
C LEU A 19 -8.59 -7.10 -5.21
N LYS A 20 -8.39 -7.82 -6.31
CA LYS A 20 -8.46 -9.30 -6.33
C LYS A 20 -7.31 -9.90 -5.56
N GLU A 21 -6.09 -9.44 -5.81
CA GLU A 21 -4.90 -9.91 -5.09
C GLU A 21 -5.02 -9.70 -3.58
N ALA A 22 -5.40 -8.49 -3.14
CA ALA A 22 -5.61 -8.20 -1.72
C ALA A 22 -6.75 -9.04 -1.10
N ALA A 23 -7.78 -9.39 -1.88
CA ALA A 23 -8.87 -10.25 -1.43
C ALA A 23 -8.42 -11.72 -1.30
N ASP A 24 -7.65 -12.22 -2.25
CA ASP A 24 -7.12 -13.58 -2.27
C ASP A 24 -6.14 -13.81 -1.10
N GLU A 25 -5.37 -12.79 -0.73
CA GLU A 25 -4.38 -12.83 0.36
C GLU A 25 -4.92 -12.37 1.73
N MET A 26 -6.21 -12.01 1.81
CA MET A 26 -6.79 -11.33 2.99
C MET A 26 -6.63 -12.12 4.30
N LEU A 27 -6.76 -13.44 4.24
CA LEU A 27 -6.71 -14.33 5.41
C LEU A 27 -5.34 -14.98 5.62
N ASP A 28 -4.53 -15.06 4.56
CA ASP A 28 -3.20 -15.62 4.59
C ASP A 28 -2.33 -14.89 3.56
N TYR A 29 -1.58 -13.91 4.04
CA TYR A 29 -0.67 -13.17 3.19
C TYR A 29 0.53 -14.06 2.83
N GLN A 30 0.63 -14.43 1.56
CA GLN A 30 1.76 -15.17 0.97
C GLN A 30 2.17 -16.44 1.77
N GLY A 31 1.22 -17.16 2.36
CA GLY A 31 1.48 -18.38 3.13
C GLY A 31 2.11 -18.15 4.49
N SER A 32 2.00 -16.93 5.03
CA SER A 32 2.46 -16.59 6.39
C SER A 32 1.58 -17.18 7.50
N GLY A 33 0.39 -17.68 7.16
CA GLY A 33 -0.61 -18.20 8.08
C GLY A 33 -1.35 -17.11 8.85
N MET A 34 -1.27 -15.85 8.43
CA MET A 34 -1.97 -14.72 9.05
C MET A 34 -2.29 -13.62 8.03
N SER A 35 -3.28 -12.78 8.34
CA SER A 35 -3.56 -11.58 7.55
C SER A 35 -2.43 -10.56 7.69
N VAL A 36 -2.18 -9.75 6.64
CA VAL A 36 -1.26 -8.60 6.73
C VAL A 36 -1.64 -7.64 7.87
N MET A 37 -2.93 -7.54 8.19
CA MET A 37 -3.45 -6.69 9.28
C MET A 37 -3.12 -7.21 10.68
N GLU A 38 -2.75 -8.48 10.81
CA GLU A 38 -2.38 -9.12 12.08
C GLU A 38 -0.86 -9.15 12.28
N MET A 39 -0.09 -8.79 11.26
CA MET A 39 1.36 -8.81 11.30
C MET A 39 1.92 -7.71 12.20
N SER A 40 2.96 -8.06 12.96
CA SER A 40 3.79 -7.04 13.60
C SER A 40 4.47 -6.20 12.53
N HIS A 41 4.37 -4.87 12.65
CA HIS A 41 5.10 -3.92 11.80
C HIS A 41 6.63 -4.02 11.92
N ARG A 42 7.14 -4.81 12.88
CA ARG A 42 8.57 -5.13 13.06
C ARG A 42 8.93 -6.54 12.59
N SER A 43 7.96 -7.31 12.10
CA SER A 43 8.22 -8.63 11.52
C SER A 43 8.96 -8.50 10.19
N LYS A 44 9.76 -9.51 9.85
CA LYS A 44 10.45 -9.54 8.55
C LYS A 44 9.47 -9.54 7.37
N VAL A 45 8.30 -10.14 7.54
CA VAL A 45 7.27 -10.20 6.50
C VAL A 45 6.77 -8.79 6.18
N TYR A 46 6.38 -8.02 7.19
CA TYR A 46 5.96 -6.63 7.00
C TYR A 46 7.11 -5.70 6.57
N ASP A 47 8.33 -5.92 7.10
CA ASP A 47 9.51 -5.15 6.71
C ASP A 47 9.81 -5.26 5.20
N ASN A 48 9.56 -6.42 4.59
CA ASN A 48 9.65 -6.56 3.14
C ASN A 48 8.59 -5.72 2.41
N ILE A 49 7.32 -5.78 2.84
CA ILE A 49 6.21 -5.02 2.23
C ILE A 49 6.52 -3.52 2.20
N ILE A 50 6.93 -2.95 3.33
CA ILE A 50 7.15 -1.50 3.42
C ILE A 50 8.39 -1.05 2.63
N LYS A 51 9.43 -1.89 2.55
CA LYS A 51 10.63 -1.62 1.76
C LYS A 51 10.39 -1.72 0.27
N GLU A 52 9.61 -2.71 -0.16
CA GLU A 52 9.19 -2.86 -1.54
C GLU A 52 8.35 -1.66 -1.97
N ALA A 53 7.37 -1.25 -1.16
CA ALA A 53 6.58 -0.05 -1.44
C ALA A 53 7.43 1.24 -1.52
N GLU A 54 8.46 1.39 -0.67
CA GLU A 54 9.42 2.51 -0.79
C GLU A 54 10.22 2.40 -2.09
N GLN A 55 10.75 1.22 -2.43
CA GLN A 55 11.58 1.00 -3.60
C GLN A 55 10.79 1.23 -4.90
N ASP A 56 9.56 0.74 -4.98
CA ASP A 56 8.68 0.95 -6.13
C ASP A 56 8.43 2.45 -6.38
N LEU A 57 8.20 3.23 -5.32
CA LEU A 57 8.08 4.68 -5.44
C LEU A 57 9.37 5.32 -5.96
N ARG A 58 10.53 4.86 -5.47
CA ARG A 58 11.82 5.36 -5.94
C ARG A 58 12.05 5.05 -7.41
N ASP A 59 11.74 3.83 -7.84
CA ASP A 59 11.96 3.37 -9.21
C ASP A 59 10.99 4.06 -10.19
N LEU A 60 9.70 4.14 -9.85
CA LEU A 60 8.69 4.77 -10.70
C LEU A 60 8.90 6.27 -10.87
N LEU A 61 9.33 6.96 -9.81
CA LEU A 61 9.50 8.42 -9.80
C LEU A 61 10.95 8.88 -9.94
N ASN A 62 11.91 7.94 -10.09
CA ASN A 62 13.35 8.20 -10.13
C ASN A 62 13.84 9.05 -8.94
N ILE A 63 13.45 8.68 -7.72
CA ILE A 63 13.80 9.44 -6.50
C ILE A 63 15.28 9.16 -6.14
N PRO A 64 16.14 10.18 -6.07
CA PRO A 64 17.55 9.97 -5.75
C PRO A 64 17.79 9.67 -4.27
N ASP A 65 18.95 9.06 -3.97
CA ASP A 65 19.31 8.57 -2.62
C ASP A 65 19.41 9.67 -1.55
N ASN A 66 19.59 10.92 -1.98
CA ASN A 66 19.63 12.08 -1.09
C ASN A 66 18.24 12.56 -0.64
N TYR A 67 17.15 11.88 -1.03
CA TYR A 67 15.79 12.10 -0.54
C TYR A 67 15.30 10.94 0.32
N LYS A 68 14.36 11.23 1.22
CA LYS A 68 13.70 10.25 2.09
C LYS A 68 12.22 10.14 1.73
N VAL A 69 11.72 8.91 1.64
CA VAL A 69 10.30 8.58 1.50
C VAL A 69 9.76 8.27 2.90
N LEU A 70 8.66 8.89 3.28
CA LEU A 70 8.05 8.72 4.61
C LEU A 70 6.58 8.33 4.46
N PHE A 71 6.16 7.30 5.18
CA PHE A 71 4.76 6.88 5.29
C PHE A 71 4.17 7.42 6.60
N LEU A 72 3.41 8.51 6.51
CA LEU A 72 2.87 9.22 7.68
C LEU A 72 1.34 9.21 7.70
N GLN A 73 0.77 9.13 8.90
CA GLN A 73 -0.66 9.32 9.13
C GLN A 73 -1.01 10.81 9.19
N GLY A 74 -2.31 11.14 9.14
CA GLY A 74 -2.78 12.53 9.27
C GLY A 74 -3.18 13.21 7.96
N GLY A 75 -2.82 12.63 6.81
CA GLY A 75 -3.11 13.17 5.49
C GLY A 75 -2.37 14.48 5.19
N ALA A 76 -2.55 15.00 3.98
CA ALA A 76 -1.86 16.23 3.53
C ALA A 76 -2.17 17.44 4.43
N SER A 77 -3.40 17.55 4.94
CA SER A 77 -3.83 18.68 5.76
C SER A 77 -3.01 18.85 7.05
N GLN A 78 -2.52 17.77 7.66
CA GLN A 78 -1.73 17.88 8.89
C GLN A 78 -0.34 18.50 8.66
N PHE A 79 0.21 18.38 7.45
CA PHE A 79 1.60 18.77 7.16
C PHE A 79 1.71 20.02 6.27
N PHE A 80 0.64 20.38 5.54
CA PHE A 80 0.70 21.38 4.47
C PHE A 80 -0.48 22.36 4.42
N ALA A 81 -1.46 22.29 5.33
CA ALA A 81 -2.62 23.19 5.36
C ALA A 81 -2.65 24.07 6.61
#